data_AF-A0A962V6U9-F1
#
_entry.id   AF-A0A962V6U9-F1
#
_cell.length_a   1.000
_cell.length_b   1.000
_cell.length_c   1.000
_cell.angle_alpha   90.00
_cell.angle_beta   90.00
_cell.angle_gamma   90.00
#
_symmetry.space_group_name_H-M   'P 1'
#
loop_
_entity.id
_entity.type
_entity.pdbx_description
1 polymer ?
#
loop_
_entity_poly.entity_id
_entity_poly.type
_entity_poly.pdbx_seq_one_letter_code
_entity_poly.pdbx_strand_id
1 'polypeptide(L)'
;MQIYLGLGSNLGDRREHLRQAIQLLEEKGLHRRRVSPVVESPALLPEGAPADWNLPYLNLVLEAEVSCQPEQMRNWIADIQKQMGRSNKSRWAPRPMDIDILLWGETCIDNAVLTIPHAGMQQRGFVLTPLLALEPRLQVPGLGDKTILDWSRELAHHIPLWMGILNLTPDSFSDGGQFTAWTQIEPHVDAMVAAGAQIIDIGAESTRPGATPISDEQEWSRLAPVLERLLAKYQPQLLRPLLSVDTYHPEVARKALELGVDII
;
A
#
# COMPACT_ATOMS: atom_id res chain seq x y z
N MET A 1 -0.80 4.77 -21.83
CA MET A 1 -1.71 3.64 -21.53
C MET A 1 -1.65 3.37 -20.04
N GLN A 2 -2.79 3.27 -19.36
CA GLN A 2 -2.85 2.93 -17.94
C GLN A 2 -2.62 1.42 -17.75
N ILE A 3 -1.82 1.05 -16.75
CA ILE A 3 -1.47 -0.34 -16.44
C ILE A 3 -1.50 -0.56 -14.92
N TYR A 4 -1.64 -1.82 -14.54
CA TYR A 4 -1.47 -2.26 -13.15
C TYR A 4 -0.41 -3.35 -13.09
N LEU A 5 0.60 -3.16 -12.25
CA LEU A 5 1.66 -4.14 -12.01
C LEU A 5 1.57 -4.66 -10.57
N GLY A 6 1.66 -5.97 -10.40
CA GLY A 6 1.81 -6.61 -9.09
C GLY A 6 3.30 -6.77 -8.79
N LEU A 7 3.74 -6.28 -7.64
CA LEU A 7 5.13 -6.41 -7.19
C LEU A 7 5.16 -7.25 -5.90
N GLY A 8 6.11 -8.18 -5.82
CA GLY A 8 6.26 -9.09 -4.68
C GLY A 8 7.72 -9.36 -4.30
N SER A 9 8.01 -9.44 -3.00
CA SER A 9 9.34 -9.80 -2.49
C SER A 9 9.23 -10.63 -1.21
N ASN A 10 9.96 -11.74 -1.13
CA ASN A 10 10.03 -12.58 0.08
C ASN A 10 11.45 -12.94 0.53
N LEU A 11 12.46 -12.26 -0.01
CA LEU A 11 13.87 -12.51 0.31
C LEU A 11 14.62 -11.19 0.51
N GLY A 12 15.50 -11.13 1.51
CA GLY A 12 16.33 -9.95 1.81
C GLY A 12 15.51 -8.78 2.38
N ASP A 13 15.94 -7.55 2.10
CA ASP A 13 15.19 -6.35 2.46
C ASP A 13 14.02 -6.15 1.49
N ARG A 14 12.91 -6.84 1.80
CA ARG A 14 11.71 -6.92 0.95
C ARG A 14 11.13 -5.54 0.61
N ARG A 15 11.12 -4.62 1.58
CA ARG A 15 10.54 -3.27 1.40
C ARG A 15 11.44 -2.42 0.51
N GLU A 16 12.74 -2.49 0.72
CA GLU A 16 13.73 -1.82 -0.11
C GLU A 16 13.72 -2.36 -1.55
N HIS A 17 13.57 -3.67 -1.73
CA HIS A 17 13.39 -4.25 -3.07
C HIS A 17 12.15 -3.71 -3.78
N LEU A 18 10.99 -3.63 -3.12
CA LEU A 18 9.79 -3.04 -3.71
C LEU A 18 10.04 -1.58 -4.15
N ARG A 19 10.74 -0.81 -3.31
CA ARG A 19 11.10 0.60 -3.59
C ARG A 19 12.02 0.71 -4.82
N GLN A 20 13.08 -0.08 -4.87
CA GLN A 20 14.05 -0.10 -5.96
C GLN A 20 13.41 -0.56 -7.28
N ALA A 21 12.53 -1.56 -7.25
CA ALA A 21 11.85 -2.06 -8.44
C ALA A 21 11.01 -0.96 -9.12
N ILE A 22 10.28 -0.16 -8.33
CA ILE A 22 9.51 0.98 -8.84
C ILE A 22 10.43 2.04 -9.45
N GLN A 23 11.54 2.38 -8.79
CA GLN A 23 12.50 3.37 -9.32
C GLN A 23 13.12 2.91 -10.64
N LEU A 24 13.51 1.64 -10.74
CA LEU A 24 14.06 1.08 -11.99
C LEU A 24 13.02 1.03 -13.11
N LEU A 25 11.74 0.84 -12.81
CA LEU A 25 10.65 0.96 -13.78
C LEU A 25 10.51 2.42 -14.26
N GLU A 26 10.57 3.39 -13.34
CA GLU A 26 10.49 4.82 -13.66
C GLU A 26 11.65 5.29 -14.54
N GLU A 27 12.88 4.83 -14.25
CA GLU A 27 14.06 5.08 -15.07
C GLU A 27 13.92 4.56 -16.51
N LYS A 28 13.12 3.51 -16.72
CA LYS A 28 12.84 2.95 -18.06
C LYS A 28 11.70 3.67 -18.79
N GLY A 29 11.03 4.63 -18.16
CA GLY A 29 9.96 5.43 -18.75
C GLY A 29 8.54 5.07 -18.30
N LEU A 30 8.39 4.33 -17.20
CA LEU A 30 7.10 4.19 -16.53
C LEU A 30 6.79 5.45 -15.72
N HIS A 31 5.55 5.96 -15.83
CA HIS A 31 5.07 7.09 -15.04
C HIS A 31 4.11 6.59 -13.96
N ARG A 32 4.59 6.52 -12.71
CA ARG A 32 3.78 6.12 -11.56
C ARG A 32 2.62 7.07 -11.33
N ARG A 33 1.44 6.51 -11.07
CA ARG A 33 0.24 7.25 -10.64
C ARG A 33 -0.03 7.07 -9.15
N ARG A 34 -0.18 5.83 -8.71
CA ARG A 34 -0.46 5.46 -7.31
C ARG A 34 0.24 4.15 -6.94
N VAL A 35 0.51 3.97 -5.65
CA VAL A 35 1.02 2.74 -5.07
C VAL A 35 0.05 2.31 -3.98
N SER A 36 -0.37 1.05 -3.98
CA SER A 36 -1.21 0.53 -2.91
C SER A 36 -0.44 0.49 -1.57
N PRO A 37 -1.14 0.32 -0.44
CA PRO A 37 -0.49 -0.17 0.77
C PRO A 37 0.30 -1.45 0.50
N VAL A 38 1.41 -1.61 1.23
CA VAL A 38 2.20 -2.86 1.21
C VAL A 38 1.51 -3.87 2.13
N VAL A 39 1.17 -5.03 1.59
CA VAL A 39 0.51 -6.11 2.33
C VAL A 39 1.45 -7.28 2.52
N GLU A 40 1.37 -7.95 3.66
CA GLU A 40 2.10 -9.18 3.91
C GLU A 40 1.19 -10.40 3.71
N SER A 41 1.69 -11.42 3.00
CA SER A 41 0.96 -12.67 2.79
C SER A 41 1.85 -13.89 2.98
N PRO A 42 1.28 -15.05 3.36
CA PRO A 42 1.98 -16.32 3.25
C PRO A 42 2.43 -16.59 1.80
N ALA A 43 3.49 -17.38 1.64
CA ALA A 43 3.89 -17.87 0.32
C ALA A 43 2.85 -18.88 -0.21
N LEU A 44 2.43 -18.73 -1.46
CA LEU A 44 1.72 -19.80 -2.15
C LEU A 44 2.73 -20.84 -2.61
N LEU A 45 2.67 -22.04 -2.04
CA LEU A 45 3.59 -23.13 -2.32
C LEU A 45 2.81 -24.38 -2.79
N PRO A 46 3.36 -25.17 -3.73
CA PRO A 46 2.80 -26.47 -4.05
C PRO A 46 2.99 -27.46 -2.91
N GLU A 47 2.19 -28.52 -2.90
CA GLU A 47 2.36 -29.63 -1.96
C GLU A 47 3.78 -30.21 -2.07
N GLY A 48 4.41 -30.48 -0.92
CA GLY A 48 5.78 -30.99 -0.86
C GLY A 48 6.88 -29.96 -1.15
N ALA A 49 6.55 -28.66 -1.24
CA ALA A 49 7.56 -27.62 -1.34
C ALA A 49 8.52 -27.63 -0.13
N PRO A 50 9.81 -27.30 -0.32
CA PRO A 50 10.77 -27.18 0.77
C PRO A 50 10.26 -26.21 1.86
N ALA A 51 10.38 -26.61 3.12
CA ALA A 51 9.87 -25.82 4.25
C ALA A 51 10.53 -24.43 4.35
N ASP A 52 11.80 -24.31 3.94
CA ASP A 52 12.55 -23.06 3.88
C ASP A 52 12.08 -22.10 2.78
N TRP A 53 11.16 -22.53 1.89
CA TRP A 53 10.53 -21.66 0.91
C TRP A 53 9.33 -20.89 1.47
N ASN A 54 8.84 -21.27 2.65
CA ASN A 54 7.69 -20.63 3.29
C ASN A 54 8.10 -19.32 3.99
N LEU A 55 8.59 -18.37 3.20
CA LEU A 55 8.92 -17.01 3.63
C LEU A 55 7.77 -16.07 3.24
N PRO A 56 7.29 -15.20 4.16
CA PRO A 56 6.21 -14.28 3.86
C PRO A 56 6.60 -13.29 2.76
N TYR A 57 5.67 -13.02 1.86
CA TYR A 57 5.80 -12.01 0.81
C TYR A 57 5.32 -10.66 1.33
N LEU A 58 6.06 -9.59 1.03
CA LEU A 58 5.49 -8.27 0.89
C LEU A 58 5.01 -8.10 -0.55
N ASN A 59 3.77 -7.66 -0.72
CA ASN A 59 3.15 -7.41 -2.03
C ASN A 59 2.58 -6.00 -2.09
N LEU A 60 2.57 -5.42 -3.29
CA LEU A 60 1.84 -4.19 -3.59
C LEU A 60 1.36 -4.21 -5.04
N VAL A 61 0.46 -3.29 -5.36
CA VAL A 61 0.06 -2.98 -6.73
C VAL A 61 0.47 -1.56 -7.07
N LEU A 62 1.11 -1.42 -8.23
CA LEU A 62 1.51 -0.16 -8.83
C LEU A 62 0.54 0.17 -9.96
N GLU A 63 -0.15 1.31 -9.84
CA GLU A 63 -0.86 1.90 -10.97
C GLU A 63 0.06 2.90 -11.69
N ALA A 64 0.16 2.78 -13.00
CA ALA A 64 1.06 3.59 -13.80
C ALA A 64 0.54 3.88 -15.20
N GLU A 65 1.20 4.82 -15.87
CA GLU A 65 1.06 5.09 -17.29
C GLU A 65 2.37 4.78 -18.03
N VAL A 66 2.25 4.17 -19.21
CA VAL A 66 3.38 3.84 -20.08
C VAL A 66 3.07 4.15 -21.54
N SER A 67 4.11 4.37 -22.34
CA SER A 67 4.04 4.52 -23.79
C SER A 67 4.58 3.30 -24.56
N CYS A 68 5.29 2.39 -23.88
CA CYS A 68 5.82 1.17 -24.46
C CYS A 68 4.70 0.15 -24.73
N GLN A 69 5.00 -0.95 -25.42
CA GLN A 69 4.09 -2.08 -25.66
C GLN A 69 4.28 -3.17 -24.58
N PRO A 70 3.32 -4.09 -24.37
CA PRO A 70 3.42 -5.15 -23.35
C PRO A 70 4.71 -5.98 -23.45
N GLU A 71 5.18 -6.28 -24.66
CA GLU A 71 6.41 -7.04 -24.89
C GLU A 71 7.64 -6.28 -24.37
N GLN A 72 7.68 -4.97 -24.58
CA GLN A 72 8.76 -4.13 -24.10
C GLN A 72 8.75 -4.03 -22.56
N MET A 73 7.57 -3.92 -21.94
CA MET A 73 7.42 -3.97 -20.49
C MET A 73 7.95 -5.28 -19.91
N ARG A 74 7.66 -6.41 -20.56
CA ARG A 74 8.19 -7.71 -20.12
C ARG A 74 9.71 -7.79 -20.16
N ASN A 75 10.33 -7.22 -21.20
CA ASN A 75 11.78 -7.13 -21.28
C ASN A 75 12.33 -6.28 -20.12
N TRP A 76 11.69 -5.14 -19.82
CA TRP A 76 12.06 -4.32 -18.66
C TRP A 76 11.97 -5.08 -17.34
N ILE A 77 10.87 -5.79 -17.12
CA ILE A 77 10.66 -6.62 -15.93
C ILE A 77 11.72 -7.71 -15.82
N ALA A 78 12.01 -8.42 -16.91
CA ALA A 78 13.02 -9.47 -16.92
C ALA A 78 14.42 -8.92 -16.56
N ASP A 79 14.78 -7.78 -17.13
CA ASP A 79 16.05 -7.09 -16.85
C ASP A 79 16.14 -6.64 -15.39
N ILE A 80 15.09 -6.01 -14.86
CA ILE A 80 15.03 -5.53 -13.47
C ILE A 80 15.16 -6.69 -12.50
N GLN A 81 14.37 -7.75 -12.68
CA GLN A 81 14.43 -8.91 -11.79
C GLN A 81 15.82 -9.55 -11.79
N LYS A 82 16.47 -9.63 -12.96
CA LYS A 82 17.86 -10.11 -13.08
C LYS A 82 18.85 -9.19 -12.35
N GLN A 83 18.73 -7.87 -12.53
CA GLN A 83 19.54 -6.87 -11.84
C GLN A 83 19.39 -6.96 -10.32
N MET A 84 18.19 -7.27 -9.84
CA MET A 84 17.87 -7.45 -8.42
C MET A 84 18.22 -8.85 -7.88
N GLY A 85 18.97 -9.66 -8.63
CA GLY A 85 19.50 -10.94 -8.16
C GLY A 85 18.54 -12.13 -8.28
N ARG A 86 17.45 -12.01 -9.05
CA ARG A 86 16.64 -13.18 -9.40
C ARG A 86 17.46 -14.13 -10.26
N SER A 87 17.68 -15.33 -9.74
CA SER A 87 18.32 -16.44 -10.45
C SER A 87 17.28 -17.36 -11.08
N ASN A 88 17.68 -18.18 -12.07
CA ASN A 88 16.86 -19.22 -12.69
C ASN A 88 16.63 -20.42 -11.74
N LYS A 89 16.21 -20.15 -10.50
CA LYS A 89 15.75 -21.18 -9.55
C LYS A 89 14.35 -21.65 -9.94
N SER A 90 13.92 -22.76 -9.36
CA SER A 90 12.59 -23.36 -9.57
C SER A 90 11.45 -22.34 -9.44
N ARG A 91 10.36 -22.55 -10.19
CA ARG A 91 9.18 -21.64 -10.33
C ARG A 91 8.58 -21.11 -9.02
N TRP A 92 8.76 -21.80 -7.89
CA TRP A 92 8.19 -21.45 -6.58
C TRP A 92 9.24 -21.06 -5.53
N ALA A 93 10.52 -21.00 -5.91
CA ALA A 93 11.58 -20.63 -4.98
C ALA A 93 11.44 -19.16 -4.52
N PRO A 94 11.89 -18.84 -3.30
CA PRO A 94 12.00 -17.47 -2.81
C PRO A 94 12.78 -16.59 -3.77
N ARG A 95 12.34 -15.35 -3.94
CA ARG A 95 12.92 -14.39 -4.88
C ARG A 95 13.05 -13.00 -4.25
N PRO A 96 14.15 -12.30 -4.56
CA PRO A 96 14.29 -10.89 -4.20
C PRO A 96 13.17 -10.02 -4.79
N MET A 97 12.71 -10.34 -6.02
CA MET A 97 11.68 -9.57 -6.72
C MET A 97 10.89 -10.40 -7.73
N ASP A 98 9.57 -10.22 -7.73
CA ASP A 98 8.59 -10.68 -8.72
C ASP A 98 7.79 -9.46 -9.19
N ILE A 99 7.68 -9.27 -10.51
CA ILE A 99 6.85 -8.22 -11.10
C ILE A 99 5.98 -8.86 -12.17
N ASP A 100 4.67 -8.75 -12.00
CA ASP A 100 3.67 -9.30 -12.91
C ASP A 100 2.87 -8.16 -13.55
N ILE A 101 2.61 -8.27 -14.86
CA ILE A 101 1.66 -7.38 -15.54
C ILE A 101 0.25 -7.89 -15.21
N LEU A 102 -0.50 -7.15 -14.40
CA LEU A 102 -1.86 -7.51 -14.01
C LEU A 102 -2.86 -7.09 -15.10
N LEU A 103 -2.79 -5.83 -15.53
CA LEU A 103 -3.74 -5.22 -16.46
C LEU A 103 -3.03 -4.25 -17.40
N TRP A 104 -3.58 -4.07 -18.60
CA TRP A 104 -3.05 -3.17 -19.62
C TRP A 104 -4.16 -2.43 -20.35
N GLY A 105 -4.72 -1.39 -19.72
CA GLY A 105 -5.95 -0.75 -20.19
C GLY A 105 -7.02 -1.79 -20.50
N GLU A 106 -7.64 -1.69 -21.68
CA GLU A 106 -8.64 -2.63 -22.19
C GLU A 106 -8.06 -3.85 -22.92
N THR A 107 -6.73 -3.96 -23.00
CA THR A 107 -6.07 -5.00 -23.79
C THR A 107 -6.22 -6.37 -23.14
N CYS A 108 -6.74 -7.33 -23.91
CA CYS A 108 -6.72 -8.75 -23.59
C CYS A 108 -5.71 -9.47 -24.49
N ILE A 109 -4.77 -10.20 -23.89
CA ILE A 109 -3.79 -11.04 -24.59
C ILE A 109 -3.84 -12.43 -23.95
N ASP A 110 -3.97 -13.46 -24.76
CA ASP A 110 -3.85 -14.85 -24.33
C ASP A 110 -3.01 -15.62 -25.34
N ASN A 111 -1.73 -15.80 -25.04
CA ASN A 111 -0.82 -16.61 -25.84
C ASN A 111 0.22 -17.30 -24.96
N ALA A 112 1.04 -18.16 -25.56
CA ALA A 112 2.05 -18.97 -24.85
C ALA A 112 3.12 -18.14 -24.11
N VAL A 113 3.23 -16.84 -24.42
CA VAL A 113 4.28 -15.97 -23.89
C VAL A 113 3.72 -15.02 -22.83
N LEU A 114 2.52 -14.46 -23.01
CA LEU A 114 1.91 -13.45 -22.14
C LEU A 114 0.40 -13.66 -22.02
N THR A 115 -0.11 -13.51 -20.80
CA THR A 115 -1.55 -13.46 -20.52
C THR A 115 -1.88 -12.15 -19.80
N ILE A 116 -2.78 -11.36 -20.37
CA ILE A 116 -3.34 -10.14 -19.79
C ILE A 116 -4.87 -10.21 -19.98
N PRO A 117 -5.69 -10.02 -18.93
CA PRO A 117 -5.33 -9.87 -17.53
C PRO A 117 -4.52 -11.05 -16.95
N HIS A 118 -3.77 -10.81 -15.87
CA HIS A 118 -2.96 -11.87 -15.26
C HIS A 118 -3.81 -13.07 -14.86
N ALA A 119 -3.40 -14.26 -15.30
CA ALA A 119 -4.10 -15.52 -15.04
C ALA A 119 -4.34 -15.77 -13.53
N GLY A 120 -5.60 -15.92 -13.16
CA GLY A 120 -6.02 -16.23 -11.79
C GLY A 120 -5.88 -15.07 -10.79
N MET A 121 -5.75 -13.82 -11.26
CA MET A 121 -5.69 -12.66 -10.36
C MET A 121 -6.92 -12.56 -9.44
N GLN A 122 -8.09 -12.97 -9.92
CA GLN A 122 -9.36 -12.96 -9.19
C GLN A 122 -9.42 -13.93 -8.00
N GLN A 123 -8.43 -14.81 -7.83
CA GLN A 123 -8.34 -15.78 -6.73
C GLN A 123 -7.22 -15.44 -5.74
N ARG A 124 -6.47 -14.35 -5.97
CA ARG A 124 -5.25 -14.04 -5.22
C ARG A 124 -5.49 -12.87 -4.28
N GLY A 125 -5.62 -13.14 -2.99
CA GLY A 125 -5.78 -12.08 -1.97
C GLY A 125 -4.67 -11.04 -1.98
N PHE A 126 -3.41 -11.44 -2.21
CA PHE A 126 -2.27 -10.50 -2.29
C PHE A 126 -2.25 -9.65 -3.56
N VAL A 127 -3.14 -9.92 -4.53
CA VAL A 127 -3.38 -9.05 -5.70
C VAL A 127 -4.64 -8.22 -5.47
N LEU A 128 -5.72 -8.83 -4.99
CA LEU A 128 -7.01 -8.16 -4.81
C LEU A 128 -7.01 -7.16 -3.66
N THR A 129 -6.41 -7.45 -2.51
CA THR A 129 -6.33 -6.50 -1.38
C THR A 129 -5.66 -5.18 -1.78
N PRO A 130 -4.46 -5.17 -2.38
CA PRO A 130 -3.84 -3.92 -2.82
C PRO A 130 -4.59 -3.23 -3.98
N LEU A 131 -5.18 -3.98 -4.92
CA LEU A 131 -6.02 -3.39 -5.97
C LEU A 131 -7.28 -2.73 -5.39
N LEU A 132 -7.90 -3.34 -4.38
CA LEU A 132 -9.10 -2.82 -3.71
C LEU A 132 -8.83 -1.45 -3.07
N ALA A 133 -7.63 -1.25 -2.53
CA ALA A 133 -7.21 0.03 -1.96
C ALA A 133 -7.00 1.13 -3.02
N LEU A 134 -6.82 0.77 -4.29
CA LEU A 134 -6.61 1.71 -5.39
C LEU A 134 -7.89 2.00 -6.18
N GLU A 135 -8.56 0.96 -6.64
CA GLU A 135 -9.76 1.09 -7.48
C GLU A 135 -10.75 -0.06 -7.23
N PRO A 136 -11.59 0.05 -6.19
CA PRO A 136 -12.50 -1.03 -5.79
C PRO A 136 -13.57 -1.34 -6.85
N ARG A 137 -13.91 -0.35 -7.70
CA ARG A 137 -14.94 -0.48 -8.74
C ARG A 137 -14.37 -0.85 -10.11
N LEU A 138 -13.07 -1.12 -10.22
CA LEU A 138 -12.44 -1.53 -11.46
C LEU A 138 -13.08 -2.84 -11.94
N GLN A 139 -13.61 -2.83 -13.16
CA GLN A 139 -13.98 -4.03 -13.89
C GLN A 139 -12.78 -4.44 -14.75
N VAL A 140 -12.51 -5.74 -14.80
CA VAL A 140 -11.34 -6.25 -15.50
C VAL A 140 -11.74 -6.76 -16.90
N PRO A 141 -11.16 -6.21 -17.98
CA PRO A 141 -11.49 -6.60 -19.35
C PRO A 141 -11.36 -8.11 -19.57
N GLY A 142 -12.36 -8.70 -20.23
CA GLY A 142 -12.36 -10.12 -20.55
C GLY A 142 -12.69 -11.07 -19.39
N LEU A 143 -12.93 -10.57 -18.17
CA LEU A 143 -13.27 -11.39 -16.99
C LEU A 143 -14.70 -11.15 -16.45
N GLY A 144 -15.60 -10.67 -17.30
CA GLY A 144 -17.01 -10.43 -16.98
C GLY A 144 -17.26 -9.11 -16.25
N ASP A 145 -18.44 -8.98 -15.64
CA ASP A 145 -18.94 -7.69 -15.12
C ASP A 145 -18.60 -7.42 -13.64
N LYS A 146 -17.94 -8.38 -12.98
CA LYS A 146 -17.56 -8.25 -11.56
C LYS A 146 -16.46 -7.21 -11.38
N THR A 147 -16.57 -6.43 -10.31
CA THR A 147 -15.54 -5.50 -9.89
C THR A 147 -14.48 -6.19 -9.01
N ILE A 148 -13.35 -5.50 -8.77
CA ILE A 148 -12.36 -5.93 -7.76
C ILE A 148 -13.01 -6.15 -6.39
N LEU A 149 -13.95 -5.28 -5.97
CA LEU A 149 -14.69 -5.44 -4.73
C LEU A 149 -15.52 -6.73 -4.70
N ASP A 150 -16.18 -7.08 -5.80
CA ASP A 150 -17.00 -8.29 -5.89
C ASP A 150 -16.13 -9.55 -5.75
N TRP A 151 -15.00 -9.61 -6.45
CA TRP A 151 -14.06 -10.73 -6.29
C TRP A 151 -13.43 -10.79 -4.90
N SER A 152 -13.12 -9.65 -4.30
CA SER A 152 -12.58 -9.60 -2.95
C SER A 152 -13.53 -10.28 -1.96
N ARG A 153 -14.84 -10.02 -2.05
CA ARG A 153 -15.89 -10.64 -1.21
C ARG A 153 -16.01 -12.16 -1.36
N GLU A 154 -15.50 -12.72 -2.46
CA GLU A 154 -15.55 -14.16 -2.75
C GLU A 154 -14.30 -14.90 -2.24
N LEU A 155 -13.30 -14.18 -1.72
CA LEU A 155 -12.12 -14.79 -1.14
C LEU A 155 -12.45 -15.53 0.17
N ALA A 156 -11.92 -16.74 0.32
CA ALA A 156 -12.01 -17.48 1.58
C ALA A 156 -11.18 -16.83 2.71
N HIS A 157 -10.13 -16.09 2.35
CA HIS A 157 -9.22 -15.45 3.28
C HIS A 157 -8.86 -14.05 2.79
N HIS A 158 -8.98 -13.07 3.68
CA HIS A 158 -8.59 -11.69 3.44
C HIS A 158 -7.26 -11.39 4.13
N ILE A 159 -6.45 -10.55 3.48
CA ILE A 159 -5.24 -10.00 4.09
C ILE A 159 -5.65 -8.72 4.83
N PRO A 160 -5.48 -8.65 6.16
CA PRO A 160 -5.81 -7.46 6.92
C PRO A 160 -4.80 -6.33 6.65
N LEU A 161 -5.28 -5.10 6.79
CA LEU A 161 -4.42 -3.93 6.99
C LEU A 161 -4.41 -3.60 8.47
N TRP A 162 -3.24 -3.20 8.97
CA TRP A 162 -3.04 -2.79 10.35
C TRP A 162 -3.13 -1.27 10.45
N MET A 163 -3.99 -0.82 11.37
CA MET A 163 -4.17 0.58 11.72
C MET A 163 -3.56 0.84 13.10
N GLY A 164 -2.52 1.66 13.15
CA GLY A 164 -1.89 2.12 14.38
C GLY A 164 -2.61 3.33 14.94
N ILE A 165 -3.04 3.28 16.20
CA ILE A 165 -3.82 4.35 16.83
C ILE A 165 -2.88 5.35 17.51
N LEU A 166 -2.96 6.61 17.10
CA LEU A 166 -2.28 7.75 17.71
C LEU A 166 -3.31 8.66 18.40
N ASN A 167 -3.41 8.56 19.72
CA ASN A 167 -4.27 9.46 20.52
C ASN A 167 -3.48 10.68 21.00
N LEU A 168 -3.92 11.87 20.61
CA LEU A 168 -3.35 13.14 21.09
C LEU A 168 -4.00 13.53 22.42
N THR A 169 -3.25 13.47 23.52
CA THR A 169 -3.75 13.82 24.85
C THR A 169 -3.64 15.32 25.13
N PRO A 170 -4.49 15.91 26.01
CA PRO A 170 -4.39 17.32 26.40
C PRO A 170 -3.02 17.71 26.99
N ASP A 171 -2.39 16.81 27.73
CA ASP A 171 -1.05 16.99 28.32
C ASP A 171 0.04 17.16 27.25
N SER A 172 -0.25 16.84 25.99
CA SER A 172 0.66 17.07 24.86
C SER A 172 0.82 18.56 24.53
N PHE A 173 -0.02 19.47 25.06
CA PHE A 173 -0.05 20.86 24.59
C PHE A 173 0.04 21.94 25.69
N SER A 174 0.19 21.58 26.98
CA SER A 174 -0.05 22.53 28.08
C SER A 174 1.08 23.51 28.44
N ASP A 175 2.34 23.38 28.01
CA ASP A 175 3.43 24.28 28.48
C ASP A 175 4.47 24.62 27.39
N GLY A 176 4.09 25.38 26.36
CA GLY A 176 5.00 25.70 25.22
C GLY A 176 5.36 24.46 24.37
N GLY A 177 4.54 23.40 24.48
CA GLY A 177 4.87 21.99 24.25
C GLY A 177 4.73 21.44 22.82
N GLN A 178 4.59 22.26 21.78
CA GLN A 178 4.49 21.73 20.41
C GLN A 178 5.75 20.93 20.00
N PHE A 179 6.94 21.33 20.46
CA PHE A 179 8.17 20.58 20.24
C PHE A 179 8.26 19.33 21.15
N THR A 180 7.85 19.43 22.42
CA THR A 180 7.92 18.33 23.39
C THR A 180 6.95 17.20 23.08
N ALA A 181 5.77 17.49 22.53
CA ALA A 181 4.85 16.46 22.05
C ALA A 181 5.36 15.79 20.77
N TRP A 182 5.90 16.57 19.83
CA TRP A 182 6.43 15.99 18.59
C TRP A 182 7.57 15.00 18.84
N THR A 183 8.47 15.29 19.78
CA THR A 183 9.57 14.36 20.13
C THR A 183 9.10 13.02 20.70
N GLN A 184 7.86 12.92 21.17
CA GLN A 184 7.25 11.66 21.61
C GLN A 184 6.39 11.02 20.53
N ILE A 185 5.65 11.83 19.76
CA ILE A 185 4.76 11.37 18.68
C ILE A 185 5.57 10.72 17.56
N GLU A 186 6.63 11.39 17.09
CA GLU A 186 7.37 10.95 15.91
C GLU A 186 7.98 9.55 16.09
N PRO A 187 8.75 9.25 17.17
CA PRO A 187 9.29 7.91 17.38
C PRO A 187 8.20 6.85 17.56
N HIS A 188 7.06 7.21 18.14
CA HIS A 188 5.95 6.28 18.32
C HIS A 188 5.30 5.89 16.98
N VAL A 189 5.04 6.87 16.12
CA VAL A 189 4.53 6.62 14.76
C VAL A 189 5.55 5.82 13.94
N ASP A 190 6.82 6.17 14.00
CA ASP A 190 7.89 5.43 13.31
C ASP A 190 7.95 3.96 13.76
N ALA A 191 7.78 3.71 15.06
CA ALA A 191 7.72 2.35 15.59
C ALA A 191 6.49 1.57 15.07
N MET A 192 5.32 2.21 14.97
CA MET A 192 4.13 1.58 14.39
C MET A 192 4.34 1.23 12.90
N VAL A 193 4.90 2.16 12.13
CA VAL A 193 5.22 1.93 10.71
C VAL A 193 6.25 0.81 10.55
N ALA A 194 7.30 0.81 11.38
CA ALA A 194 8.33 -0.24 11.37
C ALA A 194 7.76 -1.61 11.77
N ALA A 195 6.75 -1.66 12.66
CA ALA A 195 6.04 -2.88 13.03
C ALA A 195 5.06 -3.37 11.94
N GLY A 196 4.82 -2.58 10.88
CA GLY A 196 4.01 -2.97 9.74
C GLY A 196 2.63 -2.31 9.66
N ALA A 197 2.37 -1.24 10.44
CA ALA A 197 1.13 -0.46 10.28
C ALA A 197 1.08 0.19 8.89
N GLN A 198 0.02 -0.08 8.14
CA GLN A 198 -0.25 0.55 6.85
C GLN A 198 -1.03 1.85 7.00
N ILE A 199 -1.76 2.01 8.10
CA ILE A 199 -2.58 3.18 8.39
C ILE A 199 -2.17 3.70 9.76
N ILE A 200 -2.03 5.01 9.92
CA ILE A 200 -1.93 5.68 11.20
C ILE A 200 -3.21 6.49 11.40
N ASP A 201 -3.92 6.21 12.48
CA ASP A 201 -5.19 6.83 12.79
C ASP A 201 -5.01 7.82 13.94
N ILE A 202 -5.23 9.11 13.65
CA ILE A 202 -4.94 10.21 14.56
C ILE A 202 -6.25 10.75 15.12
N GLY A 203 -6.44 10.56 16.43
CA GLY A 203 -7.59 11.12 17.18
C GLY A 203 -7.13 12.16 18.19
N ALA A 204 -7.86 13.27 18.31
CA ALA A 204 -7.57 14.33 19.30
C ALA A 204 -8.65 14.53 20.35
N GLU A 205 -9.77 13.82 20.19
CA GLU A 205 -10.87 13.75 21.15
C GLU A 205 -10.91 12.36 21.80
N SER A 206 -11.13 12.33 23.12
CA SER A 206 -11.28 11.08 23.85
C SER A 206 -12.71 10.56 23.73
N THR A 207 -12.88 9.38 23.15
CA THR A 207 -14.16 8.65 23.10
C THR A 207 -14.47 7.85 24.37
N ARG A 208 -13.64 7.96 25.42
CA ARG A 208 -13.84 7.25 26.70
C ARG A 208 -15.13 7.70 27.41
N PRO A 209 -15.86 6.79 28.07
CA PRO A 209 -17.05 7.17 28.85
C PRO A 209 -16.76 8.25 29.89
N GLY A 210 -17.52 9.34 29.86
CA GLY A 210 -17.37 10.47 30.79
C GLY A 210 -16.33 11.51 30.38
N ALA A 211 -15.71 11.38 29.21
CA ALA A 211 -14.89 12.45 28.65
C ALA A 211 -15.77 13.67 28.28
N THR A 212 -15.25 14.87 28.54
CA THR A 212 -15.90 16.11 28.11
C THR A 212 -15.66 16.29 26.60
N PRO A 213 -16.72 16.39 25.77
CA PRO A 213 -16.56 16.70 24.36
C PRO A 213 -15.83 18.03 24.17
N ILE A 214 -15.05 18.13 23.10
CA ILE A 214 -14.34 19.35 22.72
C ILE A 214 -15.00 19.99 21.50
N SER A 215 -14.78 21.28 21.27
CA SER A 215 -15.26 21.91 20.02
C SER A 215 -14.39 21.49 18.84
N ASP A 216 -14.91 21.64 17.62
CA ASP A 216 -14.18 21.41 16.38
C ASP A 216 -12.93 22.30 16.26
N GLU A 217 -12.96 23.53 16.78
CA GLU A 217 -11.77 24.38 16.82
C GLU A 217 -10.70 23.85 17.79
N GLN A 218 -11.11 23.32 18.94
CA GLN A 218 -10.20 22.75 19.92
C GLN A 218 -9.57 21.47 19.39
N GLU A 219 -10.36 20.58 18.78
CA GLU A 219 -9.87 19.36 18.14
C GLU A 219 -8.89 19.70 17.01
N TRP A 220 -9.25 20.63 16.12
CA TRP A 220 -8.39 21.06 15.02
C TRP A 220 -7.07 21.66 15.51
N SER A 221 -7.09 22.47 16.59
CA SER A 221 -5.86 23.05 17.15
C SER A 221 -4.85 22.01 17.64
N ARG A 222 -5.33 20.81 18.01
CA ARG A 222 -4.49 19.67 18.41
C ARG A 222 -4.01 18.87 17.20
N LEU A 223 -4.90 18.63 16.24
CA LEU A 223 -4.62 17.83 15.05
C LEU A 223 -3.68 18.51 14.07
N ALA A 224 -3.97 19.76 13.68
CA ALA A 224 -3.29 20.48 12.60
C ALA A 224 -1.74 20.42 12.68
N PRO A 225 -1.09 20.80 13.81
CA PRO A 225 0.38 20.81 13.86
C PRO A 225 0.99 19.40 13.76
N VAL A 226 0.27 18.36 14.18
CA VAL A 226 0.74 16.97 14.09
C VAL A 226 0.57 16.46 12.65
N LEU A 227 -0.60 16.71 12.04
CA LEU A 227 -0.90 16.31 10.67
C LEU A 227 0.08 16.96 9.68
N GLU A 228 0.33 18.27 9.80
CA GLU A 228 1.29 18.99 8.95
C GLU A 228 2.68 18.34 8.95
N ARG A 229 3.18 17.95 10.13
CA ARG A 229 4.50 17.32 10.27
C ARG A 229 4.51 15.88 9.77
N LEU A 230 3.47 15.10 10.06
CA LEU A 230 3.34 13.73 9.55
C LEU A 230 3.25 13.72 8.03
N LEU A 231 2.44 14.60 7.44
CA LEU A 231 2.32 14.74 5.99
C LEU A 231 3.66 15.16 5.37
N ALA A 232 4.33 16.17 5.92
CA ALA A 232 5.64 16.60 5.43
C ALA A 232 6.70 15.48 5.49
N LYS A 233 6.66 14.63 6.52
CA LYS A 233 7.59 13.50 6.68
C LYS A 233 7.27 12.35 5.72
N TYR A 234 6.00 11.97 5.62
CA TYR A 234 5.60 10.71 5.00
C TYR A 234 5.16 10.87 3.54
N GLN A 235 4.53 11.98 3.13
CA GLN A 235 4.10 12.16 1.74
C GLN A 235 5.21 12.01 0.68
N PRO A 236 6.46 12.48 0.92
CA PRO A 236 7.55 12.30 -0.04
C PRO A 236 8.03 10.84 -0.16
N GLN A 237 7.69 9.98 0.81
CA GLN A 237 8.14 8.59 0.82
C GLN A 237 7.28 7.73 -0.11
N LEU A 238 7.94 6.91 -0.93
CA LEU A 238 7.27 6.05 -1.91
C LEU A 238 6.33 5.03 -1.25
N LEU A 239 6.82 4.39 -0.19
CA LEU A 239 6.08 3.40 0.58
C LEU A 239 5.76 4.01 1.95
N ARG A 240 4.78 4.92 1.97
CA ARG A 240 4.31 5.60 3.19
C ARG A 240 3.11 4.90 3.80
N PRO A 241 2.84 5.06 5.11
CA PRO A 241 1.52 4.76 5.65
C PRO A 241 0.48 5.74 5.09
N LEU A 242 -0.78 5.31 5.08
CA LEU A 242 -1.93 6.19 4.95
C LEU A 242 -2.16 6.91 6.28
N LEU A 243 -2.58 8.17 6.23
CA LEU A 243 -2.98 8.92 7.40
C LEU A 243 -4.51 8.99 7.46
N SER A 244 -5.05 8.63 8.61
CA SER A 244 -6.47 8.65 8.95
C SER A 244 -6.72 9.64 10.08
N VAL A 245 -7.85 10.34 10.06
CA VAL A 245 -8.25 11.23 11.16
C VAL A 245 -9.54 10.71 11.77
N ASP A 246 -9.45 10.25 13.03
CA ASP A 246 -10.60 9.83 13.83
C ASP A 246 -11.34 11.07 14.35
N THR A 247 -12.37 11.50 13.62
CA THR A 247 -13.22 12.61 14.00
C THR A 247 -14.66 12.39 13.55
N TYR A 248 -15.61 12.87 14.36
CA TYR A 248 -17.02 12.99 13.97
C TYR A 248 -17.41 14.42 13.61
N HIS A 249 -16.50 15.40 13.76
CA HIS A 249 -16.78 16.81 13.45
C HIS A 249 -16.60 17.08 11.95
N PRO A 250 -17.67 17.46 11.21
CA PRO A 250 -17.59 17.65 9.76
C PRO A 250 -16.57 18.72 9.32
N GLU A 251 -16.40 19.78 10.11
CA GLU A 251 -15.41 20.83 9.82
C GLU A 251 -13.97 20.36 10.00
N VAL A 252 -13.70 19.48 10.97
CA VAL A 252 -12.38 18.86 11.17
C VAL A 252 -12.08 17.92 10.00
N ALA A 253 -13.03 17.07 9.64
CA ALA A 253 -12.92 16.17 8.49
C ALA A 253 -12.62 16.94 7.19
N ARG A 254 -13.35 18.03 6.94
CA ARG A 254 -13.13 18.90 5.77
C ARG A 254 -11.71 19.47 5.75
N LYS A 255 -11.25 20.05 6.86
CA LYS A 255 -9.90 20.63 6.97
C LYS A 255 -8.79 19.57 6.82
N ALA A 256 -8.99 18.38 7.39
CA ALA A 256 -8.05 17.27 7.25
C ALA A 256 -7.91 16.80 5.79
N LEU A 257 -9.03 16.64 5.07
CA LEU A 257 -9.03 16.30 3.65
C LEU A 257 -8.35 17.39 2.80
N GLU A 258 -8.62 18.67 3.07
CA GLU A 258 -7.96 19.80 2.40
C GLU A 258 -6.44 19.82 2.62
N LEU A 259 -5.97 19.35 3.78
CA LEU A 259 -4.56 19.23 4.10
C LEU A 259 -3.88 18.03 3.40
N GLY A 260 -4.67 17.07 2.90
CA GLY A 260 -4.18 15.88 2.19
C GLY A 260 -4.11 14.60 3.04
N VAL A 261 -4.92 14.49 4.08
CA VAL A 261 -5.19 13.24 4.80
C VAL A 261 -5.90 12.24 3.86
N ASP A 262 -5.62 10.95 4.04
CA ASP A 262 -6.11 9.90 3.13
C ASP A 262 -7.50 9.36 3.52
N ILE A 263 -7.80 9.30 4.82
CA ILE A 263 -8.99 8.66 5.39
C ILE A 263 -9.59 9.54 6.50
N ILE A 264 -10.92 9.59 6.58
CA ILE A 264 -11.70 10.13 7.71
C ILE A 264 -12.51 8.97 8.29
#